data_AF-A0AAV5TNM7-F1
#
_entry.id   AF-A0AAV5TNM7-F1
#
_cell.length_a   1.000
_cell.length_b   1.000
_cell.length_c   1.000
_cell.angle_alpha   90.00
_cell.angle_beta   90.00
_cell.angle_gamma   90.00
#
_symmetry.space_group_name_H-M   'P 1'
#
loop_
_entity.id
_entity.type
_entity.pdbx_description
1 polymer ?
#
loop_
_entity_poly.entity_id
_entity_poly.type
_entity_poly.pdbx_seq_one_letter_code
_entity_poly.pdbx_strand_id
1 'polypeptide(L)'
;IEHPQTFSQDVKAPQFKSIEHLVEYYVKYYRSSLMNSSKKRVFLGASLGSLLAFEMASQLGVEEELIVIDGRSNQEPTPSLNLDDHRSMMIDIVGKYKVKDNQLIDHMISHSWHLNLLSRDYKPRRNELISVHVFSICGTDLHWSEIALVKSVHRLTGDHSLILNSQNSSLITDFLRSLF
;
A
#
# COMPACT_ATOMS: atom_id res chain seq x y z
N ILE A 1 -2.06 -7.86 -7.71
CA ILE A 1 -0.73 -8.38 -7.38
C ILE A 1 -0.80 -8.83 -5.94
N GLU A 2 -0.56 -10.12 -5.68
CA GLU A 2 -0.54 -10.67 -4.32
C GLU A 2 0.90 -10.64 -3.78
N HIS A 3 1.07 -10.34 -2.49
CA HIS A 3 2.39 -10.36 -1.86
C HIS A 3 2.94 -11.81 -1.93
N PRO A 4 4.20 -12.04 -2.34
CA PRO A 4 4.78 -13.37 -2.57
C PRO A 4 4.95 -14.22 -1.30
N GLN A 5 4.51 -13.69 -0.16
CA GLN A 5 4.55 -14.34 1.14
C GLN A 5 3.21 -14.22 1.87
N THR A 6 2.11 -14.05 1.14
CA THR A 6 0.78 -13.94 1.75
C THR A 6 0.46 -15.25 2.48
N PHE A 7 0.69 -15.26 3.79
CA PHE A 7 0.30 -16.29 4.76
C PHE A 7 0.87 -17.71 4.53
N SER A 8 2.03 -17.84 3.87
CA SER A 8 2.75 -19.12 3.75
C SER A 8 4.03 -19.10 4.57
N GLN A 9 4.28 -20.21 5.29
CA GLN A 9 5.52 -20.42 6.04
C GLN A 9 6.59 -21.06 5.12
N ASP A 10 6.86 -20.43 3.98
CA ASP A 10 7.99 -20.89 3.16
C ASP A 10 9.28 -20.31 3.75
N VAL A 11 10.04 -21.15 4.45
CA VAL A 11 11.36 -20.78 5.01
C VAL A 11 12.37 -20.44 3.91
N LYS A 12 12.07 -20.81 2.65
CA LYS A 12 12.84 -20.43 1.46
C LYS A 12 12.33 -19.14 0.82
N ALA A 13 11.30 -18.51 1.39
CA ALA A 13 10.75 -17.30 0.83
C ALA A 13 11.82 -16.18 0.79
N PRO A 14 11.80 -15.33 -0.25
CA PRO A 14 12.78 -14.26 -0.38
C PRO A 14 12.70 -13.30 0.80
N GLN A 15 13.84 -12.99 1.42
CA GLN A 15 13.91 -11.92 2.41
C GLN A 15 14.15 -10.59 1.71
N PHE A 16 13.27 -9.63 1.97
CA PHE A 16 13.37 -8.29 1.41
C PHE A 16 14.06 -7.36 2.41
N LYS A 17 14.97 -6.51 1.91
CA LYS A 17 15.81 -5.60 2.71
C LYS A 17 15.29 -4.16 2.68
N SER A 18 14.45 -3.84 1.71
CA SER A 18 13.82 -2.53 1.55
C SER A 18 12.52 -2.68 0.74
N ILE A 19 11.70 -1.62 0.71
CA ILE A 19 10.50 -1.56 -0.13
C ILE A 19 10.87 -1.65 -1.62
N GLU A 20 11.95 -1.01 -2.05
CA GLU A 20 12.43 -1.06 -3.43
C GLU A 20 12.76 -2.50 -3.85
N HIS A 21 13.48 -3.26 -3.02
CA HIS A 21 13.81 -4.66 -3.31
C HIS A 21 12.57 -5.57 -3.32
N LEU A 22 11.62 -5.32 -2.41
CA LEU A 22 10.33 -6.01 -2.41
C LEU A 22 9.55 -5.77 -3.71
N VAL A 23 9.50 -4.52 -4.15
CA VAL A 23 8.74 -4.12 -5.33
C VAL A 23 9.46 -4.54 -6.63
N GLU A 24 10.79 -4.54 -6.65
CA GLU A 24 11.56 -5.07 -7.79
C GLU A 24 11.18 -6.53 -8.07
N TYR A 25 10.97 -7.32 -7.01
CA TYR A 25 10.49 -8.70 -7.14
C TYR A 25 9.12 -8.76 -7.81
N TYR A 26 8.19 -7.85 -7.48
CA TYR A 26 6.88 -7.77 -8.13
C TYR A 26 7.02 -7.36 -9.58
N VAL A 27 7.73 -6.26 -9.83
CA VAL A 27 7.91 -5.72 -11.17
C VAL A 27 8.54 -6.78 -12.06
N LYS A 28 9.60 -7.47 -11.63
CA LYS A 28 10.24 -8.54 -12.41
C LYS A 28 9.25 -9.61 -12.87
N TYR A 29 8.31 -10.00 -12.02
CA TYR A 29 7.32 -11.02 -12.35
C TYR A 29 6.25 -10.50 -13.33
N TYR A 30 5.82 -9.24 -13.20
CA TYR A 30 4.71 -8.67 -13.97
C TYR A 30 5.13 -7.76 -15.13
N ARG A 31 6.42 -7.44 -15.29
CA ARG A 31 6.91 -6.40 -16.22
C ARG A 31 6.46 -6.62 -17.65
N SER A 32 6.59 -7.84 -18.17
CA SER A 32 6.18 -8.15 -19.54
C SER A 32 4.69 -7.93 -19.76
N SER A 33 3.85 -8.36 -18.83
CA SER A 33 2.39 -8.15 -18.89
C SER A 33 2.02 -6.68 -18.80
N LEU A 34 2.68 -5.93 -17.91
CA LEU A 34 2.40 -4.51 -17.68
C LEU A 34 2.89 -3.62 -18.83
N MET A 35 4.07 -3.91 -19.38
CA MET A 35 4.69 -3.12 -20.46
C MET A 35 4.08 -3.40 -21.84
N ASN A 36 3.55 -4.60 -22.08
CA ASN A 36 2.94 -4.96 -23.37
C ASN A 36 1.49 -4.44 -23.52
N SER A 37 0.94 -3.81 -22.48
CA SER A 37 -0.38 -3.19 -22.52
C SER A 37 -0.31 -1.80 -23.18
N SER A 38 -1.06 -1.60 -24.26
CA SER A 38 -1.30 -0.28 -24.86
C SER A 38 -2.32 0.58 -24.10
N LYS A 39 -2.90 0.05 -23.02
CA LYS A 39 -3.93 0.73 -22.22
C LYS A 39 -3.29 1.58 -21.13
N LYS A 40 -3.97 2.68 -20.79
CA LYS A 40 -3.70 3.47 -19.58
C LYS A 40 -3.74 2.53 -18.37
N ARG A 41 -2.70 2.60 -17.54
CA ARG A 41 -2.57 1.80 -16.33
C ARG A 41 -2.91 2.67 -15.12
N VAL A 42 -3.63 2.07 -14.18
CA VAL A 42 -4.04 2.71 -12.93
C VAL A 42 -3.59 1.82 -11.79
N PHE A 43 -2.68 2.32 -10.98
CA PHE A 43 -2.26 1.69 -9.73
C PHE A 43 -3.20 2.10 -8.61
N LEU A 44 -3.50 1.17 -7.71
CA LEU A 44 -4.35 1.41 -6.56
C LEU A 44 -3.66 0.84 -5.32
N GLY A 45 -3.55 1.64 -4.27
CA GLY A 45 -2.97 1.20 -3.01
C GLY A 45 -3.64 1.86 -1.82
N ALA A 46 -3.92 1.06 -0.78
CA ALA A 46 -4.47 1.52 0.48
C ALA A 46 -3.43 1.43 1.61
N SER A 47 -3.36 2.45 2.46
CA SER A 47 -2.39 2.52 3.57
C SER A 47 -0.96 2.30 3.06
N LEU A 48 -0.20 1.37 3.63
CA LEU A 48 1.14 0.97 3.14
C LEU A 48 1.12 0.54 1.66
N GLY A 49 0.01 -0.04 1.18
CA GLY A 49 -0.14 -0.44 -0.21
C GLY A 49 0.01 0.75 -1.18
N SER A 50 -0.24 1.99 -0.75
CA SER A 50 -0.01 3.19 -1.56
C SER A 50 1.47 3.41 -1.86
N LEU A 51 2.36 3.15 -0.90
CA LEU A 51 3.82 3.25 -1.08
C LEU A 51 4.33 2.14 -2.02
N LEU A 52 3.82 0.91 -1.85
CA LEU A 52 4.16 -0.20 -2.75
C LEU A 52 3.71 0.07 -4.19
N ALA A 53 2.50 0.61 -4.35
CA ALA A 53 1.95 0.98 -5.65
C ALA A 53 2.74 2.11 -6.32
N PHE A 54 3.15 3.13 -5.55
CA PHE A 54 3.99 4.22 -6.03
C PHE A 54 5.36 3.73 -6.48
N GLU A 55 6.05 2.95 -5.64
CA GLU A 55 7.37 2.40 -5.98
C GLU A 55 7.27 1.53 -7.24
N MET A 56 6.18 0.78 -7.38
CA MET A 56 5.96 -0.07 -8.55
C MET A 56 5.78 0.74 -9.82
N ALA A 57 4.96 1.79 -9.79
CA ALA A 57 4.82 2.74 -10.89
C ALA A 57 6.17 3.40 -11.23
N SER A 58 6.94 3.76 -10.21
CA SER A 58 8.24 4.42 -10.37
C SER A 58 9.27 3.51 -11.07
N GLN A 59 9.34 2.23 -10.70
CA GLN A 59 10.24 1.25 -11.31
C GLN A 59 9.83 0.80 -12.73
N LEU A 60 8.58 1.03 -13.13
CA LEU A 60 8.17 0.84 -14.53
C LEU A 60 8.71 1.97 -15.42
N GLY A 61 8.88 3.17 -14.88
CA GLY A 61 9.57 4.28 -15.55
C GLY A 61 8.78 4.91 -16.70
N VAL A 62 7.46 4.84 -16.63
CA VAL A 62 6.52 5.35 -17.65
C VAL A 62 5.44 6.20 -16.97
N GLU A 63 4.64 6.92 -17.74
CA GLU A 63 3.54 7.71 -17.21
C GLU A 63 2.45 6.79 -16.63
N GLU A 64 2.05 7.07 -15.39
CA GLU A 64 1.14 6.24 -14.62
C GLU A 64 0.17 7.09 -13.79
N GLU A 65 -1.03 6.55 -13.59
CA GLU A 65 -2.01 7.12 -12.66
C GLU A 65 -2.09 6.25 -11.40
N LEU A 66 -2.06 6.89 -10.24
CA LEU A 66 -2.09 6.24 -8.93
C LEU A 66 -3.30 6.73 -8.15
N ILE A 67 -4.03 5.80 -7.57
CA ILE A 67 -5.05 6.07 -6.58
C ILE A 67 -4.53 5.64 -5.21
N VAL A 68 -4.50 6.60 -4.30
CA VAL A 68 -4.06 6.41 -2.92
C VAL A 68 -5.28 6.43 -2.02
N ILE A 69 -5.45 5.39 -1.21
CA ILE A 69 -6.49 5.31 -0.20
C ILE A 69 -5.82 5.43 1.18
N ASP A 70 -5.87 6.63 1.74
CA ASP A 70 -5.45 6.99 3.09
C ASP A 70 -4.02 6.53 3.47
N GLY A 71 -3.13 6.46 2.48
CA GLY A 71 -1.70 6.21 2.66
C GLY A 71 -0.91 7.50 2.59
N ARG A 72 0.03 7.72 3.52
CA ARG A 72 0.93 8.89 3.51
C ARG A 72 2.14 8.61 2.61
N SER A 73 2.61 9.62 1.88
CA SER A 73 3.80 9.50 1.03
C SER A 73 5.11 9.48 1.84
N ASN A 74 5.07 10.09 3.02
CA ASN A 74 6.14 10.08 4.00
C ASN A 74 5.69 9.30 5.24
N GLN A 75 6.61 8.55 5.81
CA GLN A 75 6.44 8.02 7.16
C GLN A 75 7.06 9.06 8.09
N GLU A 76 6.23 9.76 8.86
CA GLU A 76 6.74 10.40 10.08
C GLU A 76 7.42 9.31 10.93
N PRO A 77 8.49 9.63 11.68
CA PRO A 77 9.10 8.69 12.59
C PRO A 77 8.01 8.11 13.49
N THR A 78 7.64 6.85 13.25
CA THR A 78 6.68 6.17 14.10
C THR A 78 7.30 6.12 15.50
N PRO A 79 6.54 6.39 16.57
CA PRO A 79 7.01 6.08 17.92
C PRO A 79 7.57 4.66 17.91
N SER A 80 8.63 4.40 18.68
CA SER A 80 9.32 3.11 18.71
C SER A 80 8.37 1.99 19.15
N LEU A 81 7.55 1.51 18.22
CA LEU A 81 6.68 0.36 18.37
C LEU A 81 7.63 -0.84 18.48
N ASN A 82 7.50 -1.62 19.54
CA ASN A 82 8.22 -2.88 19.65
C ASN A 82 7.33 -4.01 19.09
N LEU A 83 7.92 -5.19 18.91
CA LEU A 83 7.22 -6.35 18.36
C LEU A 83 6.03 -6.80 19.25
N ASP A 84 6.12 -6.65 20.56
CA ASP A 84 5.10 -7.11 21.50
C ASP A 84 3.85 -6.21 21.45
N ASP A 85 4.04 -4.89 21.34
CA ASP A 85 2.96 -3.93 21.13
C ASP A 85 2.28 -4.17 19.77
N HIS A 86 3.07 -4.38 18.70
CA HIS A 86 2.56 -4.72 17.38
C HIS A 86 1.76 -6.03 17.39
N ARG A 87 2.28 -7.07 18.06
CA ARG A 87 1.61 -8.36 18.23
C ARG A 87 0.28 -8.18 18.95
N SER A 88 0.24 -7.41 20.03
CA SER A 88 -0.98 -7.14 20.80
C SER A 88 -2.03 -6.42 19.95
N MET A 89 -1.63 -5.37 19.24
CA MET A 89 -2.51 -4.64 18.32
C MET A 89 -3.08 -5.55 17.22
N MET A 90 -2.25 -6.40 16.62
CA MET A 90 -2.67 -7.31 15.57
C MET A 90 -3.62 -8.39 16.10
N ILE A 91 -3.39 -8.94 17.30
CA ILE A 91 -4.32 -9.88 17.95
C ILE A 91 -5.69 -9.22 18.16
N ASP A 92 -5.71 -7.98 18.66
CA ASP A 92 -6.96 -7.24 18.86
C ASP A 92 -7.71 -6.97 17.56
N ILE A 93 -6.99 -6.59 16.49
CA ILE A 93 -7.58 -6.38 15.16
C ILE A 93 -8.15 -7.68 14.62
N VAL A 94 -7.38 -8.76 14.61
CA VAL A 94 -7.77 -10.05 14.02
C VAL A 94 -8.88 -10.72 14.85
N GLY A 95 -8.89 -10.52 16.16
CA GLY A 95 -9.94 -10.98 17.06
C GLY A 95 -11.34 -10.46 16.70
N LYS A 96 -11.44 -9.23 16.16
CA LYS A 96 -12.71 -8.65 15.68
C LYS A 96 -13.32 -9.44 14.52
N TYR A 97 -12.48 -10.12 13.72
CA TYR A 97 -12.89 -10.91 12.56
C TYR A 97 -13.09 -12.40 12.88
N LYS A 98 -12.99 -12.80 14.15
CA LYS A 98 -13.18 -14.19 14.62
C LYS A 98 -12.30 -15.22 13.90
N VAL A 99 -11.12 -14.82 13.46
CA VAL A 99 -10.11 -15.76 12.93
C VAL A 99 -9.65 -16.64 14.10
N LYS A 100 -9.73 -17.96 13.92
CA LYS A 100 -9.38 -18.96 14.96
C LYS A 100 -8.10 -19.74 14.65
N ASP A 101 -7.53 -19.54 13.47
CA ASP A 101 -6.32 -20.20 13.06
C ASP A 101 -5.10 -19.46 13.63
N ASN A 102 -4.54 -20.01 14.71
CA ASN A 102 -3.39 -19.42 15.39
C ASN A 102 -2.15 -19.34 14.49
N GLN A 103 -1.97 -20.28 13.56
CA GLN A 103 -0.83 -20.24 12.63
C GLN A 103 -0.97 -19.08 11.65
N LEU A 104 -2.17 -18.91 11.08
CA LEU A 104 -2.47 -17.78 10.21
C LEU A 104 -2.28 -16.45 10.96
N ILE A 105 -2.75 -16.35 12.20
CA ILE A 105 -2.60 -15.14 13.04
C ILE A 105 -1.12 -14.81 13.26
N ASP A 106 -0.30 -15.79 13.66
CA ASP A 106 1.14 -15.58 13.85
C ASP A 106 1.82 -15.16 12.53
N HIS A 107 1.39 -15.70 11.39
CA HIS A 107 1.90 -15.27 10.08
C HIS A 107 1.49 -13.85 9.71
N MET A 108 0.25 -13.45 9.99
CA MET A 108 -0.21 -12.08 9.79
C MET A 108 0.59 -11.10 10.64
N ILE A 109 0.86 -11.43 11.90
CA ILE A 109 1.67 -10.62 12.82
C ILE A 109 3.10 -10.48 12.29
N SER A 110 3.75 -11.58 11.96
CA SER A 110 5.13 -11.58 11.47
C SER A 110 5.28 -10.81 10.15
N HIS A 111 4.39 -11.04 9.18
CA HIS A 111 4.44 -10.33 7.89
C HIS A 111 4.16 -8.85 8.02
N SER A 112 3.13 -8.46 8.77
CA SER A 112 2.83 -7.05 8.99
C SER A 112 3.96 -6.33 9.73
N TRP A 113 4.64 -7.02 10.65
CA TRP A 113 5.83 -6.49 11.33
C TRP A 113 6.99 -6.27 10.35
N HIS A 114 7.30 -7.26 9.51
CA HIS A 114 8.35 -7.12 8.50
C HIS A 114 8.07 -5.97 7.54
N LEU A 115 6.84 -5.85 7.07
CA LEU A 115 6.40 -4.74 6.23
C LEU A 115 6.50 -3.39 6.94
N ASN A 116 6.16 -3.32 8.23
CA ASN A 116 6.34 -2.12 9.03
C ASN A 116 7.82 -1.70 9.07
N LEU A 117 8.73 -2.63 9.36
CA LEU A 117 10.17 -2.39 9.38
C LEU A 117 10.69 -1.89 8.03
N LEU A 118 10.27 -2.50 6.91
CA LEU A 118 10.65 -2.05 5.57
C LEU A 118 10.14 -0.64 5.28
N SER A 119 8.90 -0.35 5.66
CA SER A 119 8.27 0.95 5.40
C SER A 119 8.90 2.09 6.17
N ARG A 120 9.40 1.82 7.39
CA ARG A 120 10.03 2.83 8.25
C ARG A 120 11.24 3.49 7.60
N ASP A 121 12.04 2.69 6.90
CA ASP A 121 13.31 3.14 6.33
C ASP A 121 13.16 3.58 4.85
N TYR A 122 11.96 3.47 4.28
CA TYR A 122 11.67 3.82 2.90
C TYR A 122 11.56 5.34 2.69
N LYS A 123 12.27 5.84 1.67
CA LYS A 123 12.26 7.25 1.27
C LYS A 123 11.98 7.35 -0.23
N PRO A 124 10.71 7.53 -0.63
CA PRO A 124 10.36 7.60 -2.05
C PRO A 124 11.08 8.77 -2.72
N ARG A 125 11.57 8.52 -3.93
CA ARG A 125 12.10 9.59 -4.80
C ARG A 125 10.96 10.24 -5.56
N ARG A 126 11.01 11.57 -5.67
CA ARG A 126 10.04 12.33 -6.47
C ARG A 126 10.04 11.83 -7.92
N ASN A 127 8.84 11.63 -8.46
CA ASN A 127 8.62 11.21 -9.84
C ASN A 127 7.39 11.91 -10.43
N GLU A 128 7.64 12.83 -11.37
CA GLU A 128 6.59 13.66 -11.98
C GLU A 128 5.83 12.95 -13.11
N LEU A 129 6.27 11.75 -13.51
CA LEU A 129 5.52 10.88 -14.43
C LEU A 129 4.32 10.20 -13.75
N ILE A 130 4.23 10.29 -12.42
CA ILE A 130 3.16 9.67 -11.64
C ILE A 130 2.15 10.75 -11.23
N SER A 131 0.92 10.60 -11.73
CA SER A 131 -0.21 11.42 -11.34
C SER A 131 -1.01 10.74 -10.23
N VAL A 132 -1.43 11.46 -9.19
CA VAL A 132 -2.03 10.87 -7.99
C VAL A 132 -3.42 11.44 -7.69
N HIS A 133 -4.38 10.55 -7.45
CA HIS A 133 -5.67 10.87 -6.83
C HIS A 133 -5.66 10.36 -5.39
N VAL A 134 -5.81 11.26 -4.43
CA VAL A 134 -5.74 10.93 -3.00
C VAL A 134 -7.14 10.86 -2.43
N PHE A 135 -7.48 9.74 -1.79
CA PHE A 135 -8.68 9.56 -0.98
C PHE A 135 -8.24 9.51 0.48
N SER A 136 -8.49 10.56 1.27
CA SER A 136 -7.97 10.68 2.64
C SER A 136 -9.06 10.98 3.66
N ILE A 137 -8.93 10.43 4.87
CA ILE A 137 -9.87 10.68 5.96
C ILE A 137 -9.80 12.15 6.43
N CYS A 138 -8.59 12.71 6.46
CA CYS A 138 -8.35 14.10 6.87
C CYS A 138 -8.62 15.14 5.77
N GLY A 139 -8.85 14.72 4.53
CA GLY A 139 -9.09 15.61 3.39
C GLY A 139 -7.85 16.38 2.91
N THR A 140 -6.63 15.95 3.29
CA THR A 140 -5.37 16.49 2.76
C THR A 140 -4.78 15.56 1.70
N ASP A 141 -3.75 16.02 0.99
CA ASP A 141 -3.02 15.22 0.02
C ASP A 141 -2.04 14.23 0.66
N LEU A 142 -1.99 14.13 1.99
CA LEU A 142 -1.10 13.22 2.74
C LEU A 142 0.37 13.26 2.29
N HIS A 143 0.85 14.47 1.94
CA HIS A 143 2.21 14.75 1.47
C HIS A 143 2.54 14.23 0.06
N TRP A 144 1.56 13.75 -0.71
CA TRP A 144 1.82 13.22 -2.06
C TRP A 144 2.36 14.27 -3.03
N SER A 145 2.04 15.56 -2.85
CA SER A 145 2.59 16.66 -3.67
C SER A 145 4.10 16.83 -3.57
N GLU A 146 4.73 16.29 -2.51
CA GLU A 146 6.18 16.32 -2.32
C GLU A 146 6.89 15.39 -3.33
N ILE A 147 6.26 14.27 -3.69
CA ILE A 147 6.88 13.21 -4.50
C ILE A 147 6.19 12.89 -5.82
N ALA A 148 4.99 13.40 -6.07
CA ALA A 148 4.21 13.08 -7.27
C ALA A 148 3.29 14.25 -7.68
N LEU A 149 2.64 14.12 -8.84
CA LEU A 149 1.72 15.14 -9.34
C LEU A 149 0.29 14.88 -8.84
N VAL A 150 -0.12 15.57 -7.78
CA VAL A 150 -1.48 15.43 -7.23
C VAL A 150 -2.52 16.04 -8.18
N LYS A 151 -3.49 15.23 -8.61
CA LYS A 151 -4.60 15.61 -9.50
C LYS A 151 -5.87 15.97 -8.72
N SER A 152 -6.17 15.24 -7.67
CA SER A 152 -7.35 15.49 -6.84
C SER A 152 -7.19 14.93 -5.43
N VAL A 153 -7.90 15.55 -4.48
CA VAL A 153 -8.05 15.06 -3.11
C VAL A 153 -9.53 14.88 -2.81
N HIS A 154 -9.90 13.69 -2.36
CA HIS A 154 -11.25 13.28 -2.01
C HIS A 154 -11.29 12.94 -0.53
N ARG A 155 -12.26 13.49 0.19
CA ARG A 155 -12.40 13.20 1.62
C ARG A 155 -13.20 11.92 1.85
N LEU A 156 -12.63 11.00 2.63
CA LEU A 156 -13.29 9.79 3.10
C LEU A 156 -13.96 10.02 4.47
N THR A 157 -14.86 9.11 4.84
CA THR A 157 -15.56 9.14 6.13
C THR A 157 -15.04 8.08 7.08
N GLY A 158 -15.14 8.34 8.39
CA GLY A 158 -14.71 7.41 9.44
C GLY A 158 -13.26 7.63 9.88
N ASP A 159 -12.57 6.53 10.20
CA ASP A 159 -11.15 6.50 10.55
C ASP A 159 -10.36 5.57 9.61
N HIS A 160 -9.04 5.49 9.80
CA HIS A 160 -8.14 4.69 8.97
C HIS A 160 -8.56 3.20 8.89
N SER A 161 -9.16 2.65 9.95
CA SER A 161 -9.61 1.25 9.96
C SER A 161 -10.85 1.01 9.11
N LEU A 162 -11.56 2.08 8.73
CA LEU A 162 -12.80 2.06 7.95
C LEU A 162 -12.62 2.59 6.52
N ILE A 163 -11.39 2.79 6.05
CA ILE A 163 -11.10 3.37 4.72
C ILE A 163 -11.67 2.55 3.56
N LEU A 164 -11.87 1.24 3.77
CA LEU A 164 -12.49 0.32 2.79
C LEU A 164 -13.90 -0.12 3.22
N ASN A 165 -14.61 0.64 4.04
CA ASN A 165 -16.02 0.36 4.33
C ASN A 165 -16.88 0.48 3.04
N SER A 166 -18.14 0.04 3.09
CA SER A 166 -19.03 0.02 1.93
C SER A 166 -19.25 1.41 1.30
N GLN A 167 -19.38 2.45 2.13
CA GLN A 167 -19.59 3.82 1.68
C GLN A 167 -18.37 4.36 0.92
N ASN A 168 -17.18 4.27 1.52
CA ASN A 168 -15.92 4.72 0.94
C ASN A 168 -15.58 3.90 -0.32
N SER A 169 -15.80 2.59 -0.29
CA SER A 169 -15.58 1.71 -1.45
C SER A 169 -16.46 2.04 -2.64
N SER A 170 -17.72 2.43 -2.39
CA SER A 170 -18.65 2.84 -3.46
C SER A 170 -18.15 4.12 -4.15
N LEU A 171 -17.75 5.12 -3.35
CA LEU A 171 -17.19 6.37 -3.85
C LEU A 171 -15.91 6.15 -4.67
N ILE A 172 -15.00 5.29 -4.21
CA ILE A 172 -13.77 4.95 -4.94
C ILE A 172 -14.09 4.23 -6.25
N THR A 173 -15.07 3.32 -6.24
CA THR A 173 -15.49 2.57 -7.44
C THR A 173 -16.11 3.48 -8.49
N ASP A 174 -16.95 4.43 -8.08
CA ASP A 174 -17.56 5.38 -9.00
C ASP A 174 -16.50 6.31 -9.61
N PHE A 175 -15.50 6.72 -8.83
CA PHE A 175 -14.36 7.45 -9.36
C PHE A 175 -13.54 6.62 -10.35
N LEU A 176 -13.22 5.36 -10.03
CA LEU A 176 -12.51 4.45 -10.93
C LEU A 176 -13.22 4.31 -12.28
N ARG A 177 -14.56 4.24 -12.27
CA ARG A 177 -15.36 4.20 -13.50
C ARG A 177 -15.25 5.46 -14.34
N SER A 178 -15.00 6.62 -13.73
CA SER A 178 -14.85 7.90 -14.45
C SER A 178 -13.50 8.07 -15.14
N LEU A 179 -12.51 7.23 -14.83
CA LEU A 179 -11.18 7.27 -15.42
C LEU A 179 -11.06 6.54 -16.77
N PHE A 180 -12.08 5.74 -17.15
CA PHE A 180 -12.12 4.91 -18.35
C PHE A 180 -13.33 5.24 -19.23
#